data_AF-A0A3M1G854-F1
#
_entry.id   AF-A0A3M1G854-F1
#
_cell.length_a   1.000
_cell.length_b   1.000
_cell.length_c   1.000
_cell.angle_alpha   90.00
_cell.angle_beta   90.00
_cell.angle_gamma   90.00
#
_symmetry.space_group_name_H-M   'P 1'
#
loop_
_entity.id
_entity.type
_entity.pdbx_description
1 polymer ?
#
loop_
_entity_poly.entity_id
_entity_poly.type
_entity_poly.pdbx_seq_one_letter_code
_entity_poly.pdbx_strand_id
1 'polypeptide(L)'
;TVGEDFTVTAPLGTPLMDRFRVERFAQWQKSYPHFVYQITQRSLRRAAEEGITPDRITAFLKSRSRGIPEKVAASLQRFGRKLQAPST
;
A
#
# COMPACT_ATOMS: atom_id res chain seq x y z
N THR A 1 10.27 4.44 0.77
CA THR A 1 10.35 3.53 1.94
C THR A 1 8.96 3.19 2.40
N VAL A 2 8.82 2.09 3.14
CA VAL A 2 7.58 1.69 3.81
C VAL A 2 7.88 1.62 5.30
N GLY A 3 7.17 2.40 6.12
CA GLY A 3 7.30 2.44 7.57
C GLY A 3 6.43 1.39 8.27
N GLU A 4 6.74 1.08 9.52
CA GLU A 4 5.97 0.12 10.36
C GLU A 4 4.58 0.63 10.77
N ASP A 5 4.38 1.93 10.59
CA ASP A 5 3.14 2.69 10.77
C ASP A 5 2.30 2.72 9.50
N PHE A 6 2.67 1.93 8.48
CA PHE A 6 1.99 1.87 7.19
C PHE A 6 2.13 3.15 6.33
N THR A 7 3.09 4.01 6.67
CA THR A 7 3.46 5.17 5.86
C THR A 7 4.30 4.73 4.66
N VAL A 8 3.92 5.17 3.46
CA VAL A 8 4.74 5.06 2.24
C VAL A 8 5.33 6.43 1.94
N THR A 9 6.65 6.53 1.89
CA THR A 9 7.36 7.75 1.52
C THR A 9 8.08 7.55 0.20
N ALA A 10 7.83 8.44 -0.77
CA ALA A 10 8.42 8.41 -2.10
C ALA A 10 9.17 9.73 -2.39
N PRO A 11 10.43 9.67 -2.88
CA PRO A 11 11.18 10.87 -3.28
C PRO A 11 10.46 11.68 -4.38
N LEU A 12 10.78 12.98 -4.51
CA LEU A 12 10.18 13.85 -5.55
C LEU A 12 10.42 13.34 -6.98
N GLY A 13 11.56 12.70 -7.24
CA GLY A 13 11.89 12.09 -8.52
C GLY A 13 11.18 10.77 -8.82
N THR A 14 10.26 10.31 -7.95
CA THR A 14 9.51 9.07 -8.18
C THR A 14 8.63 9.20 -9.42
N PRO A 15 8.69 8.25 -10.38
CA PRO A 15 7.87 8.30 -11.59
C PRO A 15 6.38 8.50 -11.27
N LEU A 16 5.71 9.34 -12.06
CA LEU A 16 4.27 9.62 -11.88
C LEU A 16 3.43 8.34 -11.87
N MET A 17 3.76 7.36 -12.72
CA MET A 17 3.08 6.07 -12.78
C MET A 17 3.17 5.30 -11.46
N ASP A 18 4.32 5.33 -10.77
CA ASP A 18 4.48 4.66 -9.49
C ASP A 18 3.68 5.39 -8.39
N ARG A 19 3.68 6.73 -8.41
CA ARG A 19 2.86 7.54 -7.49
C ARG A 19 1.37 7.28 -7.67
N PHE A 20 0.90 7.25 -8.92
CA PHE A 20 -0.47 6.91 -9.26
C PHE A 20 -0.85 5.52 -8.75
N ARG A 21 0.03 4.52 -8.89
CA ARG A 21 -0.20 3.17 -8.34
C ARG A 21 -0.33 3.17 -6.82
N VAL A 22 0.50 3.93 -6.10
CA VAL A 22 0.41 4.06 -4.63
C VAL A 22 -0.96 4.62 -4.23
N GLU A 23 -1.45 5.65 -4.91
CA GLU A 23 -2.74 6.28 -4.64
C GLU A 23 -3.95 5.36 -4.84
N ARG A 24 -3.80 4.26 -5.57
CA ARG A 24 -4.86 3.26 -5.71
C ARG A 24 -5.14 2.52 -4.39
N PHE A 25 -4.11 2.31 -3.56
CA PHE A 25 -4.23 1.54 -2.32
C PHE A 25 -3.84 2.29 -1.04
N ALA A 26 -3.41 3.55 -1.14
CA ALA A 26 -3.04 4.40 0.00
C ALA A 26 -3.67 5.79 -0.14
N GLN A 27 -3.83 6.48 0.99
CA GLN A 27 -4.35 7.84 1.06
C GLN A 27 -3.19 8.85 1.03
N TRP A 28 -3.25 9.83 0.12
CA TRP A 28 -2.31 10.94 0.09
C TRP A 28 -2.33 11.76 1.40
N GLN A 29 -1.15 12.14 1.89
CA GLN A 29 -0.96 12.94 3.12
C GLN A 29 -0.28 14.28 2.81
N LYS A 30 0.83 14.25 2.06
CA LYS A 30 1.58 15.46 1.66
C LYS A 30 2.47 15.17 0.46
N SER A 31 2.97 16.23 -0.19
CA SER A 31 3.81 16.15 -1.39
C SER A 31 5.23 16.74 -1.23
N TYR A 32 5.54 17.43 -0.13
CA TYR A 32 6.85 18.07 0.08
C TYR A 32 7.38 17.84 1.51
N PRO A 33 8.72 17.63 1.68
CA PRO A 33 9.74 17.44 0.64
C PRO A 33 9.70 16.06 -0.04
N HIS A 34 8.76 15.20 0.38
CA HIS A 34 8.52 13.89 -0.21
C HIS A 34 7.02 13.67 -0.37
N PHE A 35 6.64 12.81 -1.30
CA PHE A 35 5.28 12.29 -1.34
C PHE A 35 5.09 11.31 -0.20
N VAL A 36 4.08 11.54 0.61
CA VAL A 36 3.74 10.69 1.74
C VAL A 36 2.31 10.21 1.59
N TYR A 37 2.14 8.92 1.75
CA TYR A 37 0.86 8.23 1.68
C TYR A 37 0.70 7.35 2.91
N GLN A 38 -0.55 7.14 3.33
CA GLN A 38 -0.90 6.28 4.44
C GLN A 38 -1.72 5.10 3.91
N ILE A 39 -1.23 3.87 4.11
CA ILE A 39 -2.07 2.69 3.89
C ILE A 39 -3.01 2.57 5.09
N THR A 40 -4.31 2.49 4.81
CA THR A 40 -5.37 2.33 5.82
C THR A 40 -6.25 1.14 5.46
N GLN A 41 -7.02 0.62 6.42
CA GLN A 41 -7.99 -0.42 6.13
C GLN A 41 -9.05 0.04 5.10
N ARG A 42 -9.44 1.32 5.14
CA ARG A 42 -10.39 1.90 4.18
C ARG A 42 -9.81 1.93 2.77
N SER A 43 -8.56 2.38 2.60
CA SER A 43 -7.92 2.43 1.28
C SER A 43 -7.68 1.04 0.71
N LEU A 44 -7.34 0.05 1.55
CA LEU A 44 -7.19 -1.35 1.14
C LEU A 44 -8.52 -1.98 0.70
N ARG A 45 -9.63 -1.66 1.38
CA ARG A 45 -10.97 -2.12 0.98
C ARG A 45 -11.36 -1.56 -0.38
N ARG A 46 -11.20 -0.25 -0.57
CA ARG A 46 -11.44 0.40 -1.86
C ARG A 46 -10.60 -0.23 -2.97
N ALA A 47 -9.31 -0.47 -2.70
CA ALA A 47 -8.43 -1.12 -3.67
C ALA A 47 -8.91 -2.54 -4.04
N ALA A 48 -9.38 -3.31 -3.07
CA ALA A 48 -9.93 -4.64 -3.31
C ALA A 48 -11.21 -4.62 -4.17
N GLU A 49 -12.11 -3.67 -3.93
CA GLU A 49 -13.31 -3.45 -4.76
C GLU A 49 -12.95 -3.13 -6.22
N GLU A 50 -11.79 -2.52 -6.45
CA GLU A 50 -11.24 -2.22 -7.78
C GLU A 50 -10.35 -3.35 -8.35
N GLY A 51 -10.34 -4.54 -7.73
CA GLY A 51 -9.58 -5.70 -8.20
C GLY A 51 -8.08 -5.66 -7.90
N ILE A 52 -7.65 -4.79 -6.98
CA ILE A 52 -6.26 -4.67 -6.55
C ILE A 52 -6.06 -5.51 -5.28
N THR A 53 -5.48 -6.69 -5.46
CA THR A 53 -5.31 -7.65 -4.35
C THR A 53 -4.16 -7.27 -3.41
N PRO A 54 -4.20 -7.71 -2.14
CA PRO A 54 -3.10 -7.47 -1.20
C PRO A 54 -1.77 -8.07 -1.65
N ASP A 55 -1.78 -9.15 -2.42
CA ASP A 55 -0.58 -9.75 -3.01
C ASP A 55 0.03 -8.84 -4.08
N ARG A 56 -0.80 -8.22 -4.93
CA ARG A 56 -0.34 -7.22 -5.92
C ARG A 56 0.24 -5.99 -5.24
N ILE A 57 -0.39 -5.51 -4.16
CA ILE A 57 0.12 -4.39 -3.36
C ILE A 57 1.48 -4.76 -2.76
N THR A 58 1.58 -5.95 -2.15
CA THR A 58 2.82 -6.44 -1.53
C THR A 58 3.94 -6.57 -2.54
N ALA A 59 3.67 -7.16 -3.72
CA ALA A 59 4.63 -7.31 -4.80
C ALA A 59 5.12 -5.95 -5.32
N PHE A 60 4.19 -5.00 -5.53
CA PHE A 60 4.53 -3.64 -5.94
C PHE A 60 5.44 -2.95 -4.92
N LEU A 61 5.08 -2.97 -3.63
CA LEU A 61 5.91 -2.38 -2.58
C LEU A 61 7.30 -2.99 -2.53
N LYS A 62 7.42 -4.33 -2.56
CA LYS A 62 8.71 -5.04 -2.60
C LYS A 62 9.55 -4.67 -3.82
N SER A 63 8.94 -4.45 -4.98
CA SER A 63 9.68 -4.07 -6.20
C SER A 63 10.22 -2.63 -6.20
N ARG A 64 9.66 -1.75 -5.34
CA ARG A 64 9.98 -0.31 -5.31
C ARG A 64 10.65 0.15 -4.02
N SER A 65 10.76 -0.73 -3.02
CA SER A 65 11.47 -0.47 -1.77
C SER A 65 12.60 -1.47 -1.56
N ARG A 66 13.60 -1.09 -0.74
CA ARG A 66 14.67 -2.01 -0.30
C ARG A 66 14.15 -3.16 0.58
N GLY A 67 12.91 -3.05 1.05
CA GLY A 67 12.25 -3.98 1.94
C GLY A 67 10.92 -3.43 2.40
N ILE A 68 10.06 -4.32 2.91
CA ILE A 68 8.83 -3.95 3.61
C ILE A 68 8.93 -4.49 5.04
N PRO A 69 8.51 -3.74 6.06
CA PRO A 69 8.46 -4.26 7.42
C PRO A 69 7.58 -5.51 7.48
N GLU A 70 8.01 -6.52 8.25
CA GLU A 70 7.29 -7.79 8.38
C GLU A 70 5.86 -7.58 8.87
N LYS A 71 5.67 -6.68 9.83
CA LYS A 71 4.35 -6.25 10.31
C LYS A 71 3.42 -5.82 9.18
N VAL A 72 3.92 -5.00 8.24
CA VAL A 72 3.12 -4.51 7.11
C VAL A 72 2.78 -5.67 6.17
N ALA A 73 3.75 -6.53 5.85
CA ALA A 73 3.54 -7.70 5.01
C ALA A 73 2.49 -8.66 5.61
N ALA A 74 2.63 -8.99 6.89
CA ALA A 74 1.71 -9.84 7.63
C ALA A 74 0.29 -9.25 7.71
N SER A 75 0.18 -7.93 7.91
CA SER A 75 -1.11 -7.24 7.91
C SER A 75 -1.79 -7.25 6.54
N LEU A 76 -1.06 -7.03 5.44
CA LEU A 76 -1.60 -7.14 4.08
C LEU A 76 -2.08 -8.58 3.78
N GLN A 77 -1.27 -9.58 4.15
CA GLN A 77 -1.63 -10.98 3.99
C GLN A 77 -2.89 -11.35 4.81
N ARG A 78 -2.98 -10.91 6.07
CA ARG A 78 -4.15 -11.12 6.92
C ARG A 78 -5.39 -10.44 6.35
N PHE A 79 -5.24 -9.24 5.80
CA PHE A 79 -6.33 -8.54 5.12
C PHE A 79 -6.81 -9.33 3.89
N GLY A 80 -5.90 -9.89 3.09
CA GLY A 80 -6.23 -10.77 1.97
C GLY A 80 -7.04 -12.00 2.39
N ARG A 81 -6.63 -12.69 3.46
CA ARG A 81 -7.41 -13.82 4.01
C ARG A 81 -8.82 -13.42 4.43
N LYS A 82 -8.99 -12.24 5.03
CA LYS A 82 -10.32 -11.75 5.44
C LYS A 82 -11.24 -11.45 4.26
N LEU A 83 -10.70 -11.03 3.12
CA LEU A 83 -11.51 -10.81 1.91
C LEU A 83 -12.00 -12.11 1.28
N GLN A 84 -11.30 -13.23 1.50
CA GLN A 84 -11.63 -14.54 0.95
C GLN A 84 -12.57 -15.34 1.86
N ALA A 85 -12.67 -14.98 3.14
CA ALA A 85 -13.58 -15.64 4.06
C ALA A 85 -15.04 -15.27 3.68
N PRO A 86 -15.91 -16.24 3.38
CA PRO A 86 -17.33 -15.96 3.19
C PRO A 86 -17.88 -15.38 4.50
N SER A 87 -18.62 -14.27 4.39
CA SER A 87 -19.37 -13.71 5.51
C SER A 87 -20.29 -14.82 6.07
N THR A 88 -19.93 -15.37 7.23
CA THR A 88 -20.79 -16.26 8.01
C THR A 88 -21.95 -15.47 8.59
#